data_AF-A0A821Z7V1-F1
#
_entry.id   AF-A0A821Z7V1-F1
#
_cell.length_a   1.000
_cell.length_b   1.000
_cell.length_c   1.000
_cell.angle_alpha   90.00
_cell.angle_beta   90.00
_cell.angle_gamma   90.00
#
_symmetry.space_group_name_H-M   'P 1'
#
loop_
_entity.id
_entity.type
_entity.pdbx_description
1 polymer ?
#
loop_
_entity_poly.entity_id
_entity_poly.type
_entity_poly.pdbx_seq_one_letter_code
_entity_poly.pdbx_strand_id
1 'polypeptide(L)'
;AIRVITNMTYKIEQEAPLLIVIRQIRGVISWTLPYTFSNGMIYSSASRILCLQNEINRTHSHMSRVFIEISTSNVDLIDYSLQLENITEFLLETGISRQFFVSPAMPIYYKFTFPSNIENVFIDVRSTDQLCTIVSVQSFDCPVYDVSEIGMRQGHYQTMASIASFNVYASEFPKRNTFLLVFLVQSTDADCLNDQEQTIIQPAGIVDVQRQKNATVTLHPPANYNFLYIAIFSTIGLFVIIYFIAFTIMCKHPDIYDHLGPDQLSLLETIAERDIAERHYDERGYQTLEGEENVVSTSEDDIEQSGRAIEVIETSHVS
;
A
#
# COMPACT_ATOMS: atom_id res chain seq x y z
N ALA A 1 -3.28 -20.20 9.73
CA ALA A 1 -2.24 -19.99 8.69
C ALA A 1 -0.92 -20.54 9.21
N ILE A 2 0.05 -20.95 8.38
CA ILE A 2 1.35 -21.42 8.90
C ILE A 2 2.41 -20.34 8.65
N ARG A 3 3.11 -19.92 9.69
CA ARG A 3 4.29 -19.04 9.62
C ARG A 3 5.53 -19.87 9.89
N VAL A 4 6.58 -19.61 9.12
CA VAL A 4 7.91 -20.15 9.36
C VAL A 4 8.75 -19.06 9.97
N ILE A 5 9.35 -19.34 11.12
CA ILE A 5 10.26 -18.44 11.82
C ILE A 5 11.62 -19.13 11.82
N THR A 6 12.64 -18.40 11.39
CA THR A 6 14.02 -18.88 11.39
C THR A 6 14.87 -17.91 12.18
N ASN A 7 15.70 -18.43 13.07
CA ASN A 7 16.68 -17.66 13.81
C ASN A 7 18.05 -18.30 13.68
N MET A 8 19.09 -17.49 13.71
CA MET A 8 20.48 -17.91 13.63
C MET A 8 21.31 -17.15 14.65
N THR A 9 22.25 -17.82 15.31
CA THR A 9 23.25 -17.13 16.12
C THR A 9 24.26 -16.48 15.18
N TYR A 10 24.15 -15.17 15.03
CA TYR A 10 25.01 -14.41 14.12
C TYR A 10 26.39 -14.14 14.74
N LYS A 11 27.45 -14.44 13.98
CA LYS A 11 28.83 -14.06 14.27
C LYS A 11 29.33 -13.17 13.13
N ILE A 12 30.00 -12.07 13.47
CA ILE A 12 30.48 -11.07 12.50
C ILE A 12 31.45 -11.68 11.47
N GLU A 13 32.16 -12.75 11.83
CA GLU A 13 33.13 -13.45 10.96
C GLU A 13 32.47 -14.43 9.96
N GLN A 14 31.14 -14.60 9.98
CA GLN A 14 30.45 -15.51 9.06
C GLN A 14 30.33 -14.89 7.65
N GLU A 15 31.21 -15.31 6.75
CA GLU A 15 31.23 -14.84 5.35
C GLU A 15 30.13 -15.47 4.47
N ALA A 16 29.66 -16.67 4.83
CA ALA A 16 28.65 -17.41 4.08
C ALA A 16 27.32 -17.49 4.85
N PRO A 17 26.19 -17.06 4.24
CA PRO A 17 24.89 -17.11 4.89
C PRO A 17 24.31 -18.53 4.95
N LEU A 18 23.32 -18.69 5.82
CA LEU A 18 22.42 -19.82 5.83
C LEU A 18 21.27 -19.54 4.86
N LEU A 19 21.14 -20.33 3.80
CA LEU A 19 20.05 -20.24 2.82
C LEU A 19 18.92 -21.16 3.26
N ILE A 20 17.70 -20.61 3.33
CA ILE A 20 16.47 -21.34 3.59
C ILE A 20 15.62 -21.29 2.34
N VAL A 21 15.22 -22.45 1.84
CA VAL A 21 14.33 -22.59 0.68
C VAL A 21 13.13 -23.44 1.08
N ILE A 22 11.93 -22.91 0.87
CA ILE A 22 10.69 -23.60 1.15
C ILE A 22 9.92 -23.80 -0.15
N ARG A 23 9.78 -25.07 -0.53
CA ARG A 23 9.05 -25.47 -1.73
C ARG A 23 7.64 -25.92 -1.36
N GLN A 24 6.67 -25.34 -2.04
CA GLN A 24 5.25 -25.61 -1.93
C GLN A 24 4.67 -25.99 -3.30
N ILE A 25 3.43 -26.46 -3.34
CA ILE A 25 2.79 -26.90 -4.59
C ILE A 25 2.71 -25.77 -5.63
N ARG A 26 2.54 -24.52 -5.19
CA ARG A 26 2.29 -23.35 -6.06
C ARG A 26 3.37 -22.28 -5.99
N GLY A 27 4.54 -22.60 -5.44
CA GLY A 27 5.59 -21.60 -5.32
C GLY A 27 6.77 -22.07 -4.50
N VAL A 28 7.81 -21.25 -4.54
CA VAL A 28 9.01 -21.38 -3.73
C VAL A 28 9.24 -20.03 -3.08
N ILE A 29 9.53 -20.03 -1.78
CA ILE A 29 10.00 -18.85 -1.06
C ILE A 29 11.38 -19.16 -0.50
N SER A 30 12.25 -18.16 -0.48
CA SER A 30 13.60 -18.32 0.04
C SER A 30 14.11 -17.03 0.66
N TRP A 31 14.95 -17.17 1.68
CA TRP A 31 15.65 -16.06 2.30
C TRP A 31 16.96 -16.57 2.91
N THR A 32 17.83 -15.63 3.23
CA THR A 32 19.12 -15.91 3.89
C THR A 32 19.10 -15.44 5.34
N LEU A 33 19.84 -16.13 6.19
CA LEU A 33 20.24 -15.66 7.52
C LEU A 33 21.77 -15.47 7.58
N PRO A 34 22.27 -14.36 8.13
CA PRO A 34 21.46 -13.21 8.54
C PRO A 34 20.73 -12.58 7.34
N TYR A 35 19.57 -11.99 7.61
CA TYR A 35 18.80 -11.26 6.61
C TYR A 35 19.38 -9.85 6.49
N THR A 36 19.93 -9.54 5.33
CA THR A 36 20.64 -8.29 5.06
C THR A 36 19.84 -7.38 4.14
N PHE A 37 19.86 -6.09 4.43
CA PHE A 37 19.28 -5.05 3.58
C PHE A 37 20.38 -4.24 2.88
N SER A 38 20.03 -3.61 1.76
CA SER A 38 20.91 -2.75 0.94
C SER A 38 21.56 -1.62 1.75
N ASN A 39 20.89 -1.15 2.79
CA ASN A 39 21.36 -0.11 3.71
C ASN A 39 22.29 -0.61 4.84
N GLY A 40 22.70 -1.89 4.80
CA GLY A 40 23.61 -2.49 5.79
C GLY A 40 22.94 -2.98 7.07
N MET A 41 21.61 -2.94 7.16
CA MET A 41 20.87 -3.49 8.31
C MET A 41 20.87 -5.02 8.26
N ILE A 42 21.14 -5.64 9.40
CA ILE A 42 21.34 -7.09 9.52
C ILE A 42 20.41 -7.64 10.61
N TYR A 43 19.61 -8.65 10.26
CA TYR A 43 18.72 -9.35 11.18
C TYR A 43 19.11 -10.82 11.30
N SER A 44 19.30 -11.29 12.53
CA SER A 44 19.59 -12.70 12.85
C SER A 44 18.35 -13.60 12.76
N SER A 45 17.18 -12.99 12.59
CA SER A 45 15.89 -13.66 12.57
C SER A 45 15.02 -13.13 11.44
N ALA A 46 14.23 -14.02 10.85
CA ALA A 46 13.30 -13.70 9.78
C ALA A 46 12.08 -14.62 9.88
N SER A 47 10.93 -14.14 9.40
CA SER A 47 9.74 -14.98 9.29
C SER A 47 8.96 -14.73 8.02
N ARG A 48 8.28 -15.77 7.52
CA ARG A 48 7.44 -15.74 6.31
C ARG A 48 6.19 -16.59 6.48
N ILE A 49 5.11 -16.19 5.82
CA ILE A 49 3.87 -16.97 5.81
C ILE A 49 3.87 -17.95 4.64
N LEU A 50 3.46 -19.18 4.92
CA LEU A 50 3.27 -20.20 3.89
C LEU A 50 1.99 -19.95 3.10
N CYS A 51 2.01 -20.27 1.81
CA CYS A 51 0.82 -20.18 0.95
C CYS A 51 -0.37 -20.93 1.54
N LEU A 52 -1.52 -20.25 1.60
CA LEU A 52 -2.72 -20.70 2.30
C LEU A 52 -3.66 -21.43 1.34
N GLN A 53 -3.32 -22.68 1.05
CA GLN A 53 -3.96 -23.51 0.01
C GLN A 53 -5.32 -24.11 0.44
N ASN A 54 -5.70 -24.02 1.71
CA ASN A 54 -6.81 -24.81 2.30
C ASN A 54 -8.25 -24.44 1.87
N GLU A 55 -8.44 -23.49 0.96
CA GLU A 55 -9.78 -23.16 0.43
C GLU A 55 -10.09 -23.86 -0.91
N ILE A 56 -9.17 -24.68 -1.44
CA ILE A 56 -9.37 -25.38 -2.71
C ILE A 56 -9.89 -26.79 -2.43
N ASN A 57 -11.21 -26.94 -2.56
CA ASN A 57 -11.94 -28.20 -2.63
C ASN A 57 -11.72 -29.15 -1.44
N ARG A 58 -12.61 -29.03 -0.44
CA ARG A 58 -12.82 -30.02 0.64
C ARG A 58 -13.18 -31.44 0.17
N THR A 59 -13.25 -31.69 -1.14
CA THR A 59 -13.61 -32.99 -1.72
C THR A 59 -12.43 -33.95 -1.82
N HIS A 60 -11.19 -33.47 -1.75
CA HIS A 60 -10.01 -34.33 -1.61
C HIS A 60 -9.12 -33.77 -0.52
N SER A 61 -8.87 -34.58 0.53
CA SER A 61 -7.86 -34.31 1.55
C SER A 61 -6.46 -34.37 0.93
N HIS A 62 -6.10 -33.39 0.11
CA HIS A 62 -4.74 -33.25 -0.37
C HIS A 62 -3.89 -32.79 0.81
N MET A 63 -3.17 -33.75 1.41
CA MET A 63 -2.11 -33.44 2.36
C MET A 63 -1.09 -32.54 1.65
N SER A 64 -1.12 -31.25 1.96
CA SER A 64 -0.20 -30.27 1.38
C SER A 64 1.18 -30.50 1.99
N ARG A 65 2.10 -31.05 1.18
CA ARG A 65 3.49 -31.25 1.59
C ARG A 65 4.26 -29.96 1.38
N VAL A 66 5.09 -29.63 2.36
CA VAL A 66 6.04 -28.53 2.32
C VAL A 66 7.42 -29.15 2.45
N PHE A 67 8.32 -28.80 1.54
CA PHE A 67 9.71 -29.22 1.60
C PHE A 67 10.55 -28.04 2.04
N ILE A 68 11.35 -28.24 3.07
CA ILE A 68 12.25 -27.22 3.60
C ILE A 68 13.67 -27.71 3.35
N GLU A 69 14.45 -26.91 2.64
CA GLU A 69 15.85 -27.12 2.37
C GLU A 69 16.64 -26.01 3.06
N ILE A 70 17.65 -26.40 3.83
CA ILE A 70 18.54 -25.49 4.55
C ILE A 70 19.94 -25.85 4.12
N SER A 71 20.68 -24.87 3.61
CA SER A 71 22.03 -25.07 3.12
C SER A 71 22.92 -23.89 3.50
N THR A 72 24.21 -24.15 3.63
CA THR A 72 25.21 -23.11 3.83
C THR A 72 26.53 -23.60 3.26
N SER A 73 27.34 -22.67 2.77
CA SER A 73 28.73 -22.92 2.38
C SER A 73 29.72 -22.48 3.47
N ASN A 74 29.23 -22.15 4.67
CA ASN A 74 30.08 -21.75 5.78
C ASN A 74 30.91 -22.94 6.27
N VAL A 75 32.19 -22.67 6.53
CA VAL A 75 33.13 -23.67 7.03
C VAL A 75 32.92 -23.91 8.52
N ASP A 76 32.46 -22.88 9.23
CA ASP A 76 32.15 -22.93 10.65
C ASP A 76 30.74 -23.45 10.93
N LEU A 77 30.56 -24.04 12.11
CA LEU A 77 29.25 -24.47 12.58
C LEU A 77 28.32 -23.27 12.81
N ILE A 78 27.15 -23.32 12.18
CA ILE A 78 26.06 -22.35 12.34
C ILE A 78 24.98 -22.95 13.25
N ASP A 79 24.75 -22.30 14.39
CA ASP A 79 23.61 -22.60 15.24
C ASP A 79 22.36 -21.88 14.70
N TYR A 80 21.35 -22.66 14.32
CA TYR A 80 20.08 -22.14 13.82
C TYR A 80 18.88 -22.86 14.41
N SER A 81 17.73 -22.20 14.38
CA SER A 81 16.43 -22.75 14.73
C SER A 81 15.43 -22.46 13.64
N LEU A 82 14.59 -23.44 13.33
CA LEU A 82 13.44 -23.29 12.46
C LEU A 82 12.19 -23.73 13.20
N GLN A 83 11.21 -22.85 13.28
CA GLN A 83 9.94 -23.08 13.94
C GLN A 83 8.79 -22.89 12.95
N LEU A 84 7.85 -23.83 12.98
CA LEU A 84 6.56 -23.70 12.30
C LEU A 84 5.52 -23.29 13.33
N GLU A 85 4.92 -22.12 13.12
CA GLU A 85 3.88 -21.56 13.98
C GLU A 85 2.53 -21.64 13.25
N ASN A 86 1.50 -22.14 13.92
CA ASN A 86 0.13 -22.06 13.42
C ASN A 86 -0.54 -20.78 13.94
N ILE A 87 -0.72 -19.80 13.06
CA ILE A 87 -1.40 -18.54 13.37
C ILE A 87 -2.91 -18.80 13.45
N THR A 88 -3.46 -18.62 14.65
CA THR A 88 -4.90 -18.74 14.95
C THR A 88 -5.65 -17.44 14.64
N GLU A 89 -5.07 -16.28 14.92
CA GLU A 89 -5.69 -14.95 14.72
C GLU A 89 -5.39 -14.35 13.35
N PHE A 90 -5.50 -15.17 12.31
CA PHE A 90 -5.17 -14.74 10.95
C PHE A 90 -6.32 -14.00 10.25
N LEU A 91 -7.57 -14.22 10.69
CA LEU A 91 -8.77 -13.62 10.11
C LEU A 91 -9.09 -12.29 10.82
N LEU A 92 -9.30 -11.24 10.04
CA LEU A 92 -9.84 -9.98 10.54
C LEU A 92 -11.36 -9.99 10.53
N GLU A 93 -11.94 -9.29 11.50
CA GLU A 93 -13.37 -9.07 11.65
C GLU A 93 -13.63 -7.58 11.75
N THR A 94 -14.76 -7.12 11.19
CA THR A 94 -15.15 -5.71 11.27
C THR A 94 -15.49 -5.32 12.72
N GLY A 95 -15.01 -4.17 13.16
CA GLY A 95 -15.24 -3.63 14.50
C GLY A 95 -14.31 -4.19 15.59
N ILE A 96 -13.45 -5.16 15.25
CA ILE A 96 -12.48 -5.73 16.19
C ILE A 96 -11.09 -5.19 15.88
N SER A 97 -10.48 -4.51 16.85
CA SER A 97 -9.10 -4.04 16.76
C SER A 97 -8.12 -5.17 17.03
N ARG A 98 -7.06 -5.28 16.23
CA ARG A 98 -5.97 -6.25 16.41
C ARG A 98 -4.64 -5.53 16.54
N GLN A 99 -3.96 -5.75 17.66
CA GLN A 99 -2.63 -5.24 17.91
C GLN A 99 -1.58 -6.26 17.46
N PHE A 100 -0.49 -5.80 16.87
CA PHE A 100 0.60 -6.64 16.39
C PHE A 100 1.94 -5.90 16.40
N PHE A 101 3.01 -6.70 16.44
CA PHE A 101 4.36 -6.21 16.25
C PHE A 101 4.88 -6.63 14.88
N VAL A 102 5.50 -5.70 14.17
CA VAL A 102 6.04 -5.94 12.82
C VAL A 102 7.46 -5.40 12.73
N SER A 103 8.33 -6.07 11.97
CA SER A 103 9.71 -5.65 11.73
C SER A 103 10.09 -5.85 10.25
N PRO A 104 11.24 -5.33 9.78
CA PRO A 104 11.66 -5.48 8.39
C PRO A 104 11.88 -6.94 7.96
N ALA A 105 12.32 -7.81 8.87
CA ALA A 105 12.54 -9.23 8.55
C ALA A 105 11.34 -10.12 8.92
N MET A 106 10.34 -9.58 9.63
CA MET A 106 9.15 -10.30 10.10
C MET A 106 7.85 -9.55 9.76
N PRO A 107 7.35 -9.69 8.51
CA PRO A 107 6.06 -9.16 8.10
C PRO A 107 4.87 -9.81 8.84
N ILE A 108 3.78 -9.04 8.94
CA ILE A 108 2.50 -9.50 9.47
C ILE A 108 1.47 -9.56 8.35
N TYR A 109 0.63 -10.59 8.37
CA TYR A 109 -0.39 -10.85 7.36
C TYR A 109 -1.70 -11.15 8.05
N TYR A 110 -2.77 -10.56 7.52
CA TYR A 110 -4.13 -10.89 7.88
C TYR A 110 -4.97 -11.17 6.64
N LYS A 111 -5.99 -12.01 6.77
CA LYS A 111 -7.00 -12.25 5.74
C LYS A 111 -8.29 -11.56 6.13
N PHE A 112 -8.97 -11.00 5.14
CA PHE A 112 -10.35 -10.56 5.28
C PHE A 112 -11.18 -11.04 4.10
N THR A 113 -12.38 -11.54 4.40
CA THR A 113 -13.37 -11.92 3.39
C THR A 113 -14.59 -11.02 3.55
N PHE A 114 -15.00 -10.36 2.47
CA PHE A 114 -16.18 -9.50 2.49
C PHE A 114 -17.44 -10.33 2.77
N PRO A 115 -18.26 -9.93 3.75
CA PRO A 115 -19.61 -10.46 3.90
C PRO A 115 -20.48 -10.12 2.68
N SER A 116 -21.46 -10.97 2.35
CA SER A 116 -22.28 -10.85 1.13
C SER A 116 -23.04 -9.52 0.98
N ASN A 117 -23.22 -8.78 2.07
CA ASN A 117 -23.98 -7.54 2.14
C ASN A 117 -23.09 -6.29 2.30
N ILE A 118 -21.78 -6.42 2.18
CA ILE A 118 -20.81 -5.35 2.36
C ILE A 118 -19.95 -5.23 1.10
N GLU A 119 -20.05 -4.09 0.43
CA GLU A 119 -19.32 -3.84 -0.84
C GLU A 119 -17.95 -3.21 -0.62
N ASN A 120 -17.70 -2.59 0.54
CA ASN A 120 -16.42 -2.00 0.88
C ASN A 120 -16.15 -2.07 2.38
N VAL A 121 -14.89 -1.89 2.76
CA VAL A 121 -14.45 -1.82 4.15
C VAL A 121 -13.44 -0.69 4.28
N PHE A 122 -13.51 0.03 5.39
CA PHE A 122 -12.54 1.08 5.71
C PHE A 122 -11.48 0.50 6.64
N ILE A 123 -10.23 0.53 6.19
CA ILE A 123 -9.08 0.07 6.98
C ILE A 123 -8.55 1.26 7.77
N ASP A 124 -8.45 1.13 9.09
CA ASP A 124 -7.80 2.11 9.99
C ASP A 124 -6.63 1.43 10.70
N VAL A 125 -5.42 1.92 10.45
CA VAL A 125 -4.18 1.44 11.06
C VAL A 125 -3.55 2.57 11.85
N ARG A 126 -3.23 2.30 13.12
CA ARG A 126 -2.64 3.30 14.02
C ARG A 126 -1.46 2.73 14.79
N SER A 127 -0.47 3.57 15.04
CA SER A 127 0.69 3.27 15.86
C SER A 127 1.19 4.53 16.56
N THR A 128 1.73 4.35 17.76
CA THR A 128 2.46 5.40 18.49
C THR A 128 3.90 5.54 18.01
N ASP A 129 4.46 4.50 17.39
CA ASP A 129 5.83 4.50 16.89
C ASP A 129 5.87 5.13 15.49
N GLN A 130 6.93 5.88 15.20
CA GLN A 130 7.08 6.61 13.93
C GLN A 130 7.85 5.83 12.85
N LEU A 131 8.11 4.54 13.06
CA LEU A 131 8.84 3.73 12.09
C LEU A 131 8.03 3.59 10.80
N CYS A 132 8.65 3.89 9.66
CA CYS A 132 8.02 3.82 8.37
C CYS A 132 7.61 2.39 8.05
N THR A 133 6.35 2.22 7.65
CA THR A 133 5.75 0.91 7.45
C THR A 133 4.90 0.93 6.19
N ILE A 134 5.04 -0.09 5.36
CA ILE A 134 4.12 -0.33 4.24
C ILE A 134 2.91 -1.09 4.76
N VAL A 135 1.74 -0.61 4.37
CA VAL A 135 0.45 -1.29 4.46
C VAL A 135 0.03 -1.62 3.04
N SER A 136 -0.05 -2.90 2.70
CA SER A 136 -0.41 -3.37 1.35
C SER A 136 -1.65 -4.24 1.39
N VAL A 137 -2.56 -4.01 0.44
CA VAL A 137 -3.72 -4.85 0.21
C VAL A 137 -3.52 -5.64 -1.08
N GLN A 138 -3.62 -6.96 -0.95
CA GLN A 138 -3.32 -7.90 -2.01
C GLN A 138 -4.44 -8.91 -2.19
N SER A 139 -4.55 -9.47 -3.40
CA SER A 139 -5.45 -10.59 -3.63
C SER A 139 -5.03 -11.80 -2.80
N PHE A 140 -6.01 -12.57 -2.29
CA PHE A 140 -5.75 -13.86 -1.61
C PHE A 140 -5.42 -14.97 -2.62
N ASP A 141 -4.30 -14.82 -3.30
CA ASP A 141 -3.72 -15.74 -4.28
C ASP A 141 -2.28 -16.11 -3.88
N CYS A 142 -1.71 -17.14 -4.51
CA CYS A 142 -0.35 -17.61 -4.24
C CYS A 142 0.55 -17.37 -5.47
N PRO A 143 1.84 -17.03 -5.29
CA PRO A 143 2.55 -16.85 -4.02
C PRO A 143 2.10 -15.59 -3.27
N VAL A 144 2.21 -15.61 -1.93
CA VAL A 144 2.10 -14.37 -1.15
C VAL A 144 3.41 -13.62 -1.39
N TYR A 145 3.32 -12.47 -2.04
CA TYR A 145 4.51 -11.66 -2.28
C TYR A 145 4.93 -11.04 -0.94
N ASP A 146 6.15 -11.34 -0.52
CA ASP A 146 6.81 -10.58 0.53
C ASP A 146 7.20 -9.22 -0.04
N VAL A 147 7.28 -8.19 0.81
CA VAL A 147 7.79 -6.87 0.39
C VAL A 147 9.29 -7.01 0.16
N SER A 148 9.70 -7.59 -0.97
CA SER A 148 10.97 -7.24 -1.56
C SER A 148 10.82 -5.88 -2.22
N GLU A 149 11.92 -5.12 -2.34
CA GLU A 149 11.98 -3.75 -2.90
C GLU A 149 11.25 -3.58 -4.26
N ILE A 150 10.94 -4.69 -4.96
CA ILE A 150 10.37 -4.71 -6.30
C ILE A 150 8.92 -5.26 -6.32
N GLY A 151 8.55 -6.17 -5.40
CA GLY A 151 7.34 -6.99 -5.52
C GLY A 151 6.01 -6.31 -5.14
N MET A 152 6.02 -5.25 -4.33
CA MET A 152 4.80 -4.59 -3.84
C MET A 152 4.44 -3.28 -4.53
N ARG A 153 5.27 -2.76 -5.45
CA ARG A 153 4.88 -1.61 -6.27
C ARG A 153 3.79 -1.94 -7.30
N GLN A 154 3.41 -3.21 -7.41
CA GLN A 154 2.27 -3.66 -8.22
C GLN A 154 1.11 -4.03 -7.28
N GLY A 155 0.28 -3.05 -6.93
CA GLY A 155 -0.92 -3.22 -6.09
C GLY A 155 -1.32 -1.96 -5.33
N HIS A 156 -2.36 -2.06 -4.48
CA HIS A 156 -2.75 -1.01 -3.55
C HIS A 156 -1.86 -1.06 -2.31
N TYR A 157 -1.05 -0.02 -2.09
CA TYR A 157 -0.25 0.11 -0.87
C TYR A 157 -0.17 1.57 -0.43
N GLN A 158 0.11 1.78 0.85
CA GLN A 158 0.41 3.07 1.43
C GLN A 158 1.56 2.93 2.42
N THR A 159 2.35 3.98 2.56
CA THR A 159 3.36 4.11 3.60
C THR A 159 2.76 4.87 4.79
N MET A 160 3.14 4.48 6.01
CA MET A 160 2.72 5.16 7.23
C MET A 160 3.85 5.32 8.23
N ALA A 161 4.01 6.55 8.73
CA ALA A 161 4.77 6.82 9.94
C ALA A 161 3.94 6.47 11.18
N SER A 162 2.68 6.93 11.29
CA SER A 162 1.81 6.69 12.46
C SER A 162 0.42 6.18 12.12
N ILE A 163 -0.18 6.68 11.03
CA ILE A 163 -1.55 6.36 10.61
C ILE A 163 -1.55 5.99 9.13
N ALA A 164 -2.31 4.96 8.77
CA ALA A 164 -2.75 4.69 7.41
C ALA A 164 -4.26 4.44 7.44
N SER A 165 -4.99 5.02 6.49
CA SER A 165 -6.41 4.72 6.35
C SER A 165 -6.90 4.83 4.92
N PHE A 166 -7.63 3.83 4.46
CA PHE A 166 -8.17 3.81 3.10
C PHE A 166 -9.32 2.82 2.95
N ASN A 167 -10.14 3.06 1.92
CA ASN A 167 -11.25 2.20 1.56
C ASN A 167 -10.79 1.11 0.59
N VAL A 168 -11.34 -0.08 0.77
CA VAL A 168 -11.10 -1.23 -0.11
C VAL A 168 -12.44 -1.79 -0.56
N TYR A 169 -12.62 -2.00 -1.86
CA TYR A 169 -13.87 -2.46 -2.43
C TYR A 169 -13.82 -3.96 -2.76
N ALA A 170 -14.92 -4.68 -2.54
CA ALA A 170 -15.04 -6.10 -2.88
C ALA A 170 -14.88 -6.36 -4.38
N SER A 171 -15.27 -5.39 -5.23
CA SER A 171 -15.13 -5.44 -6.69
C SER A 171 -13.68 -5.52 -7.16
N GLU A 172 -12.70 -5.07 -6.35
CA GLU A 172 -11.27 -5.20 -6.65
C GLU A 172 -10.77 -6.65 -6.50
N PHE A 173 -11.54 -7.52 -5.81
CA PHE A 173 -11.16 -8.91 -5.52
C PHE A 173 -12.19 -9.94 -6.05
N PRO A 174 -12.52 -9.93 -7.35
CA PRO A 174 -13.69 -10.62 -7.90
C PRO A 174 -13.65 -12.14 -7.82
N LYS A 175 -12.46 -12.76 -7.66
CA LYS A 175 -12.33 -14.22 -7.62
C LYS A 175 -12.89 -14.83 -6.34
N ARG A 176 -12.70 -14.16 -5.20
CA ARG A 176 -12.92 -14.72 -3.86
C ARG A 176 -13.53 -13.74 -2.86
N ASN A 177 -13.76 -12.49 -3.26
CA ASN A 177 -14.13 -11.39 -2.37
C ASN A 177 -13.27 -11.40 -1.08
N THR A 178 -11.97 -11.66 -1.24
CA THR A 178 -11.04 -11.89 -0.15
C THR A 178 -9.71 -11.25 -0.48
N PHE A 179 -9.17 -10.49 0.47
CA PHE A 179 -7.85 -9.88 0.37
C PHE A 179 -6.95 -10.28 1.53
N LEU A 180 -5.65 -10.07 1.32
CA LEU A 180 -4.60 -10.12 2.32
C LEU A 180 -4.18 -8.69 2.66
N LEU A 181 -4.13 -8.39 3.94
CA LEU A 181 -3.56 -7.16 4.46
C LEU A 181 -2.16 -7.48 4.98
N VAL A 182 -1.15 -6.86 4.38
CA VAL A 182 0.26 -7.11 4.67
C VAL A 182 0.88 -5.86 5.28
N PHE A 183 1.61 -6.06 6.37
CA PHE A 183 2.35 -5.04 7.08
C PHE A 183 3.83 -5.37 7.07
N LEU A 184 4.66 -4.38 6.73
CA LEU A 184 6.12 -4.49 6.84
C LEU A 184 6.73 -3.15 7.23
N VAL A 185 7.59 -3.16 8.25
CA VAL A 185 8.43 -2.01 8.57
C VAL A 185 9.54 -1.90 7.52
N GLN A 186 9.74 -0.70 6.98
CA GLN A 186 10.84 -0.45 6.07
C GLN A 186 12.18 -0.45 6.79
N SER A 187 13.22 -0.88 6.09
CA SER A 187 14.60 -0.85 6.59
C SER A 187 15.10 0.59 6.83
N THR A 188 14.47 1.58 6.19
CA THR A 188 14.70 3.02 6.36
C THR A 188 13.36 3.76 6.55
N ASP A 189 13.42 5.00 7.03
CA ASP A 189 12.23 5.86 7.16
C ASP A 189 11.99 6.77 5.94
N ALA A 190 12.79 6.62 4.88
CA ALA A 190 12.81 7.55 3.75
C ALA A 190 11.46 7.70 3.06
N ASP A 191 10.69 6.63 2.89
CA ASP A 191 9.37 6.66 2.24
C ASP A 191 8.27 7.38 3.06
N CYS A 192 8.54 7.68 4.33
CA CYS A 192 7.60 8.34 5.23
C CYS A 192 8.06 9.74 5.67
N LEU A 193 9.32 10.09 5.42
CA LEU A 193 9.89 11.38 5.73
C LEU A 193 9.86 12.27 4.49
N ASN A 194 9.65 13.56 4.69
CA ASN A 194 9.86 14.55 3.63
C ASN A 194 11.37 14.73 3.41
N ASP A 195 11.78 15.12 2.19
CA ASP A 195 13.19 15.23 1.77
C ASP A 195 14.11 16.06 2.70
N GLN A 196 13.55 16.86 3.62
CA GLN A 196 14.30 17.73 4.53
C GLN A 196 14.75 17.07 5.85
N GLU A 197 14.26 15.87 6.19
CA GLU A 197 14.59 15.18 7.45
C GLU A 197 15.41 13.89 7.26
N GLN A 198 16.11 13.77 6.12
CA GLN A 198 17.04 12.67 5.88
C GLN A 198 18.33 12.81 6.71
N THR A 199 18.22 12.88 8.04
CA THR A 199 19.35 12.52 8.90
C THR A 199 19.46 11.00 8.89
N ILE A 200 20.18 10.52 7.88
CA ILE A 200 20.67 9.15 7.79
C ILE A 200 21.53 8.88 9.02
N ILE A 201 20.91 8.45 10.11
CA ILE A 201 21.61 7.71 11.15
C ILE A 201 21.72 6.30 10.57
N GLN A 202 22.78 6.07 9.79
CA GLN A 202 23.26 4.74 9.44
C GLN A 202 24.06 4.24 10.64
N PRO A 203 23.53 3.35 11.50
CA PRO A 203 24.37 2.52 12.32
C PRO A 203 25.07 1.51 11.40
N ALA A 204 26.25 1.85 10.90
CA ALA A 204 27.10 0.89 10.21
C ALA A 204 27.43 -0.27 11.18
N GLY A 205 27.07 -1.49 10.80
CA GLY A 205 27.53 -2.71 11.48
C GLY A 205 26.80 -3.07 12.79
N ILE A 206 25.62 -2.51 13.09
CA ILE A 206 24.82 -2.98 14.24
C ILE A 206 23.91 -4.12 13.80
N VAL A 207 24.17 -5.29 14.38
CA VAL A 207 23.35 -6.49 14.26
C VAL A 207 22.10 -6.32 15.14
N ASP A 208 20.92 -6.63 14.59
CA ASP A 208 19.64 -6.64 15.32
C ASP A 208 19.24 -5.28 15.89
N VAL A 209 19.34 -4.22 15.08
CA VAL A 209 18.64 -2.96 15.40
C VAL A 209 17.14 -3.28 15.41
N GLN A 210 16.55 -3.27 16.61
CA GLN A 210 15.14 -3.55 16.88
C GLN A 210 14.23 -2.46 16.28
N ARG A 211 14.16 -2.37 14.94
CA ARG A 211 13.11 -1.64 14.21
C ARG A 211 11.85 -2.47 14.25
N GLN A 212 11.20 -2.49 15.40
CA GLN A 212 9.93 -3.16 15.60
C GLN A 212 8.88 -2.10 15.88
N LYS A 213 7.77 -2.16 15.14
CA LYS A 213 6.63 -1.26 15.30
C LYS A 213 5.48 -2.00 15.93
N ASN A 214 4.90 -1.41 16.97
CA ASN A 214 3.65 -1.84 17.55
C ASN A 214 2.49 -1.07 16.90
N ALA A 215 1.66 -1.76 16.14
CA ALA A 215 0.54 -1.16 15.43
C ALA A 215 -0.77 -1.89 15.75
N THR A 216 -1.87 -1.17 15.60
CA THR A 216 -3.23 -1.68 15.74
C THR A 216 -3.98 -1.45 14.44
N VAL A 217 -4.63 -2.50 13.92
CA VAL A 217 -5.51 -2.43 12.77
C VAL A 217 -6.95 -2.64 13.19
N THR A 218 -7.87 -1.85 12.64
CA THR A 218 -9.31 -2.01 12.80
C THR A 218 -9.98 -1.89 11.43
N LEU A 219 -10.92 -2.79 11.14
CA LEU A 219 -11.74 -2.73 9.95
C LEU A 219 -13.11 -2.15 10.30
N HIS A 220 -13.50 -1.06 9.67
CA HIS A 220 -14.79 -0.44 9.87
C HIS A 220 -15.74 -0.80 8.72
N PRO A 221 -17.00 -1.16 9.01
CA PRO A 221 -18.00 -1.31 7.96
C PRO A 221 -18.23 0.04 7.26
N PRO A 222 -18.83 0.03 6.06
CA PRO A 222 -19.18 1.26 5.36
C PRO A 222 -20.02 2.17 6.24
N ALA A 223 -19.82 3.47 6.09
CA ALA A 223 -20.73 4.45 6.66
C ALA A 223 -22.16 4.17 6.18
N ASN A 224 -23.12 4.18 7.11
CA ASN A 224 -24.51 3.93 6.76
C ASN A 224 -25.01 5.07 5.85
N TYR A 225 -25.49 4.73 4.65
CA TYR A 225 -26.01 5.66 3.64
C TYR A 225 -27.08 6.61 4.19
N ASN A 226 -27.78 6.25 5.27
CA ASN A 226 -28.75 7.12 5.92
C ASN A 226 -28.14 8.46 6.39
N PHE A 227 -26.90 8.46 6.89
CA PHE A 227 -26.24 9.71 7.29
C PHE A 227 -25.90 10.59 6.10
N LEU A 228 -25.54 9.97 4.97
CA LEU A 228 -25.29 10.68 3.72
C LEU A 228 -26.57 11.37 3.22
N TYR A 229 -27.72 10.68 3.25
CA TYR A 229 -29.00 11.29 2.88
C TYR A 229 -29.37 12.46 3.80
N ILE A 230 -29.19 12.32 5.12
CA ILE A 230 -29.46 13.41 6.06
C ILE A 230 -28.59 14.63 5.75
N ALA A 231 -27.31 14.44 5.48
CA ALA A 231 -26.40 15.53 5.11
C ALA A 231 -26.85 16.24 3.82
N ILE A 232 -27.19 15.47 2.78
CA ILE A 232 -27.67 16.01 1.49
C ILE A 232 -28.99 16.77 1.65
N PHE A 233 -29.97 16.18 2.34
CA PHE A 233 -31.26 16.85 2.54
C PHE A 233 -31.14 18.09 3.45
N SER A 234 -30.23 18.06 4.44
CA SER A 234 -29.97 19.21 5.30
C SER A 234 -29.38 20.38 4.51
N THR A 235 -28.43 20.13 3.61
CA THR A 235 -27.82 21.20 2.81
C THR A 235 -28.83 21.77 1.81
N ILE A 236 -29.58 20.90 1.12
CA ILE A 236 -30.66 21.33 0.21
C ILE A 236 -31.72 22.15 0.96
N GLY A 237 -32.14 21.69 2.13
CA GLY A 237 -33.11 22.39 2.98
C GLY A 237 -32.65 23.79 3.37
N LEU A 238 -31.37 23.94 3.76
CA LEU A 238 -30.78 25.24 4.07
C LEU A 238 -30.82 26.18 2.86
N PHE A 239 -30.45 25.71 1.67
CA PHE A 239 -30.51 26.52 0.45
C PHE A 239 -31.94 26.96 0.12
N VAL A 240 -32.93 26.05 0.21
CA VAL A 240 -34.34 26.39 -0.05
C VAL A 240 -34.84 27.46 0.92
N ILE A 241 -34.49 27.38 2.20
CA ILE A 241 -34.86 28.39 3.19
C ILE A 241 -34.25 29.74 2.84
N ILE A 242 -32.97 29.78 2.47
CA ILE A 242 -32.29 31.02 2.06
C ILE A 242 -32.97 31.63 0.83
N TYR A 243 -33.26 30.83 -0.19
CA TYR A 243 -33.97 31.31 -1.39
C TYR A 243 -35.38 31.79 -1.08
N PHE A 244 -36.10 31.11 -0.19
CA PHE A 244 -37.42 31.53 0.23
C PHE A 244 -37.38 32.86 0.98
N ILE A 245 -36.40 33.05 1.90
CA ILE A 245 -36.19 34.31 2.59
C ILE A 245 -35.87 35.43 1.58
N ALA A 246 -34.94 35.20 0.64
CA ALA A 246 -34.61 36.16 -0.41
C ALA A 246 -35.85 36.52 -1.26
N PHE A 247 -36.65 35.53 -1.65
CA PHE A 247 -37.89 35.75 -2.41
C PHE A 247 -38.93 36.56 -1.61
N THR A 248 -39.09 36.28 -0.31
CA THR A 248 -40.01 37.04 0.54
C THR A 248 -39.56 38.48 0.76
N ILE A 249 -38.26 38.74 0.83
CA ILE A 249 -37.68 40.09 0.89
C ILE A 249 -37.99 40.81 -0.44
N MET A 250 -37.74 40.15 -1.58
CA MET A 250 -38.03 40.69 -2.92
C MET A 250 -39.51 41.05 -3.10
N CYS A 251 -40.44 40.22 -2.61
CA CYS A 251 -41.87 40.48 -2.74
C CYS A 251 -42.38 41.59 -1.80
N LYS A 252 -41.80 41.75 -0.61
CA LYS A 252 -42.27 42.71 0.41
C LYS A 252 -41.63 44.09 0.31
N HIS A 253 -40.44 44.18 -0.28
CA HIS A 253 -39.72 45.43 -0.48
C HIS A 253 -39.31 45.59 -1.95
N PRO A 254 -40.27 45.81 -2.87
CA PRO A 254 -39.95 46.07 -4.28
C PRO A 254 -39.06 47.33 -4.43
N ASP A 255 -39.27 48.33 -3.57
CA ASP A 255 -38.51 49.59 -3.57
C ASP A 255 -37.02 49.43 -3.20
N ILE A 256 -36.63 48.33 -2.53
CA ILE A 256 -35.22 48.03 -2.22
C ILE A 256 -34.48 47.55 -3.48
N TYR A 257 -35.18 46.93 -4.42
CA TYR A 257 -34.59 46.48 -5.69
C TYR A 257 -34.57 47.57 -6.76
N ASP A 258 -35.42 48.59 -6.68
CA ASP A 258 -35.37 49.74 -7.60
C ASP A 258 -34.11 50.61 -7.44
N HIS A 259 -33.36 50.45 -6.33
CA HIS A 259 -32.02 51.01 -6.16
C HIS A 259 -30.88 50.06 -6.60
N LEU A 260 -31.18 48.79 -6.93
CA LEU A 260 -30.29 47.97 -7.75
C LEU A 260 -30.52 48.37 -9.21
N GLY A 261 -29.98 49.54 -9.56
CA GLY A 261 -29.84 49.96 -10.95
C GLY A 261 -29.09 48.90 -11.78
N PRO A 262 -29.04 49.07 -13.11
CA PRO A 262 -28.50 48.10 -14.08
C PRO A 262 -26.98 47.83 -13.97
N ASP A 263 -26.36 48.13 -12.84
CA ASP A 263 -24.93 48.01 -12.55
C ASP A 263 -24.58 46.76 -11.70
N GLN A 264 -25.57 45.93 -11.34
CA GLN A 264 -25.35 44.63 -10.67
C GLN A 264 -25.47 43.43 -11.62
N LEU A 265 -26.08 43.61 -12.81
CA LEU A 265 -26.13 42.57 -13.84
C LEU A 265 -24.75 42.40 -14.50
N SER A 266 -24.03 43.51 -14.68
CA SER A 266 -22.62 43.52 -15.10
C SER A 266 -21.71 42.88 -14.04
N LEU A 267 -21.95 43.10 -12.74
CA LEU A 267 -21.16 42.50 -11.66
C LEU A 267 -21.40 41.00 -11.51
N LEU A 268 -22.64 40.52 -11.70
CA LEU A 268 -22.97 39.09 -11.73
C LEU A 268 -22.46 38.40 -13.00
N GLU A 269 -22.47 39.06 -14.16
CA GLU A 269 -21.75 38.60 -15.36
C GLU A 269 -20.24 38.55 -15.10
N THR A 270 -19.66 39.55 -14.43
CA THR A 270 -18.22 39.57 -14.10
C THR A 270 -17.83 38.49 -13.07
N ILE A 271 -18.71 38.18 -12.10
CA ILE A 271 -18.50 37.10 -11.12
C ILE A 271 -18.70 35.74 -11.78
N ALA A 272 -19.71 35.58 -12.64
CA ALA A 272 -19.91 34.35 -13.41
C ALA A 272 -18.78 34.10 -14.42
N GLU A 273 -18.25 35.14 -15.07
CA GLU A 273 -17.07 35.05 -15.94
C GLU A 273 -15.79 34.75 -15.14
N ARG A 274 -15.63 35.28 -13.91
CA ARG A 274 -14.55 34.89 -13.00
C ARG A 274 -14.64 33.42 -12.56
N ASP A 275 -15.83 32.95 -12.20
CA ASP A 275 -16.05 31.54 -11.79
C ASP A 275 -15.86 30.56 -12.97
N ILE A 276 -16.17 30.98 -14.20
CA ILE A 276 -15.89 30.21 -15.42
C ILE A 276 -14.37 30.24 -15.72
N ALA A 277 -13.69 31.37 -15.51
CA ALA A 277 -12.25 31.48 -15.69
C ALA A 277 -11.44 30.69 -14.64
N GLU A 278 -11.89 30.64 -13.38
CA GLU A 278 -11.27 29.81 -12.32
C GLU A 278 -11.51 28.31 -12.59
N ARG A 279 -12.71 27.90 -13.03
CA ARG A 279 -12.92 26.50 -13.49
C ARG A 279 -12.06 26.15 -14.71
N HIS A 280 -11.86 27.07 -15.65
CA HIS A 280 -10.95 26.88 -16.78
C HIS A 280 -9.46 26.97 -16.42
N TYR A 281 -9.11 27.52 -15.25
CA TYR A 281 -7.75 27.48 -14.71
C TYR A 281 -7.51 26.17 -13.94
N ASP A 282 -8.53 25.63 -13.27
CA ASP A 282 -8.48 24.33 -12.60
C ASP A 282 -8.47 23.17 -13.62
N GLU A 283 -9.30 23.22 -14.67
CA GLU A 283 -9.24 22.28 -15.81
C GLU A 283 -7.93 22.40 -16.60
N ARG A 284 -7.38 23.61 -16.79
CA ARG A 284 -6.04 23.77 -17.39
C ARG A 284 -4.91 23.37 -16.45
N GLY A 285 -5.05 23.54 -15.14
CA GLY A 285 -4.10 23.05 -14.14
C GLY A 285 -4.02 21.53 -14.13
N TYR A 286 -5.14 20.86 -14.41
CA TYR A 286 -5.20 19.43 -14.69
C TYR A 286 -4.61 19.07 -16.07
N GLN A 287 -4.87 19.86 -17.13
CA GLN A 287 -4.33 19.60 -18.47
C GLN A 287 -2.85 20.00 -18.67
N THR A 288 -2.28 20.89 -17.85
CA THR A 288 -0.83 21.18 -17.86
C THR A 288 0.03 20.11 -17.18
N LEU A 289 -0.58 19.04 -16.64
CA LEU A 289 0.13 17.82 -16.24
C LEU A 289 0.05 16.71 -17.30
N GLU A 290 -0.67 16.91 -18.41
CA GLU A 290 -0.82 15.95 -19.52
C GLU A 290 -0.31 16.47 -20.88
N GLY A 291 0.56 17.48 -20.89
CA GLY A 291 1.00 18.15 -22.13
C GLY A 291 2.46 18.55 -22.17
N GLU A 292 3.39 17.67 -21.80
CA GLU A 292 4.81 17.80 -22.15
C GLU A 292 5.29 16.55 -22.89
N GLU A 293 4.68 16.28 -24.04
CA GLU A 293 5.28 15.51 -25.13
C GLU A 293 5.47 16.46 -26.32
N ASN A 294 6.55 17.25 -26.28
CA ASN A 294 7.01 17.98 -27.45
C ASN A 294 7.80 17.01 -28.34
N VAL A 295 7.08 16.41 -29.29
CA VAL A 295 7.63 15.96 -30.57
C VAL A 295 8.01 17.22 -31.36
N VAL A 296 9.29 17.58 -31.36
CA VAL A 296 9.85 18.50 -32.35
C VAL A 296 10.49 17.64 -33.44
N SER A 297 9.82 17.61 -34.58
CA SER A 297 10.36 17.16 -35.86
C SER A 297 11.51 18.06 -36.29
N THR A 298 12.74 17.55 -36.25
CA THR A 298 13.86 18.13 -37.00
C THR A 298 14.22 17.21 -38.15
N SER A 299 14.24 17.83 -39.33
CA SER A 299 14.55 17.33 -40.65
C SER A 299 15.92 16.64 -40.75
N GLU A 300 16.00 15.70 -41.69
CA GLU A 300 17.21 15.11 -42.25
C GLU A 300 18.25 16.18 -42.62
N ASP A 301 19.43 16.10 -42.01
CA ASP A 301 20.77 16.09 -42.64
C ASP A 301 21.84 16.46 -41.58
N ASP A 302 23.06 15.94 -41.80
CA ASP A 302 24.30 16.09 -41.01
C ASP A 302 24.50 15.05 -39.88
N ILE A 303 25.00 13.86 -40.21
CA ILE A 303 26.43 13.49 -40.32
C ILE A 303 27.07 13.22 -38.94
N GLU A 304 27.22 11.91 -38.68
CA GLU A 304 28.48 11.26 -38.28
C GLU A 304 29.14 11.73 -36.96
N GLN A 305 29.24 10.84 -35.97
CA GLN A 305 30.42 9.97 -35.77
C GLN A 305 30.53 9.47 -34.31
N SER A 306 30.94 8.21 -34.17
CA SER A 306 31.40 7.51 -32.95
C SER A 306 30.29 7.00 -32.01
N GLY A 307 30.02 5.70 -31.83
CA GLY A 307 30.79 4.50 -32.13
C GLY A 307 31.09 3.72 -30.84
N ARG A 308 30.18 2.81 -30.42
CA ARG A 308 30.53 1.44 -29.99
C ARG A 308 29.29 0.60 -29.69
N ALA A 309 29.08 -0.42 -30.51
CA ALA A 309 28.17 -1.53 -30.28
C ALA A 309 28.72 -2.47 -29.19
N ILE A 310 27.82 -2.97 -28.33
CA ILE A 310 27.94 -4.29 -27.72
C ILE A 310 26.67 -5.03 -28.09
N GLU A 311 26.84 -6.01 -28.97
CA GLU A 311 25.86 -6.97 -29.45
C GLU A 311 25.73 -8.09 -28.41
N VAL A 312 24.52 -8.36 -27.92
CA VAL A 312 24.21 -9.60 -27.19
C VAL A 312 23.23 -10.39 -28.06
N ILE A 313 23.74 -11.50 -28.57
CA ILE A 313 23.05 -12.47 -29.40
C ILE A 313 22.07 -13.25 -28.52
N GLU A 314 20.78 -13.09 -28.79
CA GLU A 314 19.71 -13.92 -28.25
C GLU A 314 19.63 -15.21 -29.10
N THR A 315 19.94 -16.36 -28.51
CA THR A 315 19.62 -17.66 -29.12
C THR A 315 18.59 -18.37 -28.24
N SER A 316 17.36 -18.35 -28.72
CA SER A 316 16.33 -19.27 -28.30
C SER A 316 16.57 -20.60 -29.03
N HIS A 317 16.70 -21.70 -28.28
CA HIS A 317 16.28 -22.99 -28.80
C HIS A 317 15.71 -23.87 -27.69
N VAL A 318 14.48 -24.26 -27.97
CA VAL A 318 13.65 -25.21 -27.25
C VAL A 318 14.13 -26.63 -27.58
N SER A 319 14.44 -27.39 -26.54
CA SER A 319 14.15 -28.83 -26.39
C SER A 319 14.41 -29.26 -24.96
#